data_AF-A0A3E4GQJ6-F1
#
_entry.id   AF-A0A3E4GQJ6-F1
#
_cell.length_a   1.000
_cell.length_b   1.000
_cell.length_c   1.000
_cell.angle_alpha   90.00
_cell.angle_beta   90.00
_cell.angle_gamma   90.00
#
_symmetry.space_group_name_H-M   'P 1'
#
loop_
_entity.id
_entity.type
_entity.pdbx_description
1 polymer ?
#
loop_
_entity_poly.entity_id
_entity_poly.type
_entity_poly.pdbx_seq_one_letter_code
_entity_poly.pdbx_strand_id
1 'polypeptide(L)' 'MYEPNTDFVIVNNGKNTILLIHCKECNSFVLFDDPNDIVYLYRLAEEAPLLYAKLALKKNGLQDYVDAMNWFN' A
#
# COMPACT_ATOMS: atom_id res chain seq x y z
N MET A 1 -10.83 -2.06 -3.57
CA MET A 1 -10.38 -2.17 -4.98
C MET A 1 -9.35 -1.08 -5.22
N TYR A 2 -8.24 -1.39 -5.90
CA TYR A 2 -7.29 -0.38 -6.34
C TYR A 2 -7.78 0.29 -7.63
N GLU A 3 -7.69 1.62 -7.72
CA GLU A 3 -8.10 2.43 -8.87
C GLU A 3 -6.86 3.08 -9.51
N PRO A 4 -6.30 2.49 -10.58
CA PRO A 4 -5.01 2.90 -11.14
C PRO A 4 -4.94 4.35 -11.64
N ASN A 5 -6.06 4.90 -12.13
CA ASN A 5 -6.08 6.26 -12.68
C ASN A 5 -5.87 7.34 -11.61
N THR A 6 -6.24 7.01 -10.38
CA THR A 6 -6.20 7.93 -9.24
C THR A 6 -5.22 7.50 -8.16
N ASP A 7 -4.63 6.31 -8.32
CA ASP A 7 -3.72 5.70 -7.35
C ASP A 7 -4.34 5.57 -5.95
N PHE A 8 -5.66 5.29 -5.91
CA PHE A 8 -6.40 5.07 -4.66
C PHE A 8 -6.63 3.58 -4.41
N VAL A 9 -6.45 3.17 -3.15
CA VAL A 9 -7.13 1.97 -2.63
C VAL A 9 -8.44 2.40 -2.00
N ILE A 10 -9.54 1.89 -2.57
CA ILE A 10 -10.91 2.14 -2.13
C ILE A 10 -11.35 0.97 -1.23
N VAL A 11 -11.64 1.26 0.04
CA VAL A 11 -12.14 0.28 1.02
C VAL A 11 -13.58 0.64 1.39
N ASN A 12 -14.50 -0.29 1.16
CA ASN A 12 -15.89 -0.16 1.62
C ASN A 12 -16.07 -1.01 2.89
N ASN A 13 -16.54 -0.41 3.97
CA ASN A 13 -16.73 -1.09 5.26
C ASN A 13 -18.16 -1.64 5.47
N GLY A 14 -19.01 -1.59 4.45
CA GLY A 14 -20.41 -2.07 4.49
C GLY A 14 -21.38 -1.15 5.24
N LYS A 15 -20.92 -0.05 5.86
CA LYS A 15 -21.75 0.92 6.61
C LYS A 15 -21.97 2.22 5.84
N ASN A 16 -22.03 2.16 4.52
CA ASN A 16 -22.04 3.32 3.62
C ASN A 16 -20.82 4.27 3.81
N THR A 17 -19.74 3.78 4.43
CA THR A 17 -18.50 4.55 4.54
C THR A 17 -17.48 4.01 3.54
N ILE A 18 -16.88 4.93 2.79
CA ILE A 18 -15.77 4.64 1.89
C ILE A 18 -14.53 5.28 2.49
N LEU A 19 -13.49 4.48 2.67
CA LEU A 19 -12.15 4.96 2.96
C LEU A 19 -11.36 4.99 1.65
N LEU A 20 -10.81 6.16 1.32
CA LEU A 20 -9.88 6.35 0.21
C LEU A 20 -8.47 6.45 0.78
N ILE A 21 -7.59 5.55 0.37
CA ILE A 21 -6.17 5.55 0.75
C ILE A 21 -5.36 6.00 -0.45
N HIS A 22 -4.72 7.16 -0.35
CA HIS A 22 -3.90 7.74 -1.41
C HIS A 22 -2.54 7.03 -1.45
N CYS A 23 -2.33 6.12 -2.40
CA CYS A 23 -1.14 5.26 -2.37
C CYS A 23 0.14 6.07 -2.52
N LYS A 24 0.17 7.06 -3.42
CA LYS A 24 1.28 8.02 -3.53
C LYS A 24 1.69 8.67 -2.21
N GLU A 25 0.73 9.13 -1.40
CA GLU A 25 1.04 9.75 -0.11
C GLU A 25 1.57 8.71 0.87
N CYS A 26 0.90 7.56 1.00
CA CYS A 26 1.37 6.48 1.88
C CYS A 26 2.77 5.98 1.50
N ASN A 27 3.03 5.76 0.22
CA ASN A 27 4.31 5.32 -0.32
C ASN A 27 5.42 6.34 -0.09
N SER A 28 5.10 7.64 -0.03
CA SER A 28 6.09 8.70 0.25
C SER A 28 6.66 8.66 1.67
N PHE A 29 6.00 7.95 2.60
CA PHE A 29 6.48 7.73 3.96
C PHE A 29 7.33 6.47 4.12
N VAL A 30 7.56 5.71 3.05
CA VAL A 30 8.37 4.50 3.07
C VAL A 30 9.78 4.82 2.59
N LEU A 31 10.76 4.32 3.33
CA LEU A 31 12.17 4.37 2.96
C LEU A 31 12.48 3.12 2.15
N PHE A 32 13.05 3.31 0.97
CA PHE A 32 13.44 2.24 0.06
C PHE A 32 14.97 2.13 0.01
N ASP A 33 15.49 0.90 0.02
CA ASP A 33 16.93 0.64 -0.15
C ASP A 33 17.34 0.84 -1.61
N ASP A 34 16.51 0.37 -2.55
CA ASP A 34 16.59 0.65 -3.98
C ASP A 34 15.30 1.35 -4.46
N PRO A 35 15.36 2.39 -5.32
CA PRO A 35 14.17 3.04 -5.86
C PRO A 35 13.16 2.10 -6.53
N ASN A 36 13.61 0.95 -7.04
CA ASN A 36 12.75 -0.07 -7.65
C ASN A 36 11.93 -0.87 -6.64
N ASP A 37 12.27 -0.87 -5.35
CA ASP A 37 11.54 -1.58 -4.29
C ASP A 37 10.10 -1.05 -4.12
N ILE A 38 9.82 0.16 -4.63
CA ILE A 38 8.46 0.70 -4.73
C ILE A 38 7.52 -0.25 -5.53
N VAL A 39 8.06 -1.09 -6.41
CA VAL A 39 7.29 -2.08 -7.16
C VAL A 39 6.55 -3.05 -6.25
N TYR A 40 7.09 -3.37 -5.06
CA TYR A 40 6.41 -4.25 -4.10
C TYR A 40 5.11 -3.63 -3.60
N LEU A 41 5.08 -2.31 -3.42
CA LEU A 41 3.89 -1.60 -2.96
C LEU A 41 2.84 -1.44 -4.05
N TYR A 42 3.26 -1.16 -5.30
CA TYR A 42 2.34 -1.17 -6.44
C TYR A 42 1.71 -2.54 -6.65
N ARG A 43 2.54 -3.60 -6.62
CA ARG A 43 2.07 -4.98 -6.71
C ARG A 43 1.14 -5.34 -5.55
N LEU A 44 1.46 -4.91 -4.33
CA LEU A 44 0.61 -5.14 -3.16
C LEU A 44 -0.75 -4.43 -3.28
N ALA A 45 -0.78 -3.18 -3.77
CA ALA A 45 -2.01 -2.44 -3.99
C ALA A 45 -2.88 -3.10 -5.08
N GLU A 46 -2.27 -3.58 -6.17
CA GLU A 46 -2.96 -4.24 -7.28
C GLU A 46 -3.48 -5.63 -6.91
N GLU A 47 -2.61 -6.50 -6.38
CA GLU A 47 -2.94 -7.91 -6.12
C GLU A 47 -3.70 -8.10 -4.79
N ALA A 48 -3.43 -7.28 -3.78
CA ALA A 48 -4.02 -7.40 -2.44
C ALA A 48 -4.37 -6.04 -1.80
N PRO A 49 -5.27 -5.24 -2.41
CA PRO A 49 -5.57 -3.87 -1.98
C PRO A 49 -6.03 -3.77 -0.51
N LEU A 50 -6.74 -4.77 0.00
CA LEU A 50 -7.16 -4.77 1.42
C LEU A 50 -5.98 -4.99 2.37
N LEU A 51 -4.97 -5.77 1.96
CA LEU A 51 -3.75 -5.93 2.75
C LEU A 51 -2.93 -4.65 2.71
N TYR A 52 -2.77 -4.04 1.53
CA TYR A 52 -2.17 -2.72 1.40
C TYR A 52 -2.82 -1.71 2.36
N ALA A 53 -4.16 -1.62 2.31
CA ALA A 53 -4.92 -0.72 3.19
C ALA A 53 -4.67 -0.98 4.68
N LYS A 54 -4.69 -2.25 5.09
CA LYS A 54 -4.45 -2.65 6.47
C LYS A 54 -3.05 -2.24 6.94
N LEU A 55 -2.04 -2.39 6.08
CA LEU A 55 -0.66 -2.04 6.38
C LEU A 55 -0.43 -0.53 6.37
N ALA A 56 -1.05 0.20 5.44
CA ALA A 56 -1.01 1.67 5.40
C ALA A 56 -1.60 2.32 6.65
N LEU A 57 -2.60 1.68 7.28
CA LEU A 57 -3.21 2.14 8.54
C LEU A 57 -2.45 1.69 9.80
N LYS A 58 -1.48 0.77 9.66
CA LYS A 58 -0.65 0.30 10.77
C LYS A 58 0.61 1.16 10.83
N LYS A 59 1.02 1.56 12.03
CA LYS A 59 2.33 2.21 12.23
C LYS A 59 3.44 1.33 11.63
N ASN A 60 4.24 1.92 10.74
CA ASN A 60 5.31 1.26 9.97
C ASN A 60 4.86 0.09 9.09
N GLY A 61 3.56 -0.15 8.86
CA GLY A 61 3.12 -1.38 8.22
C GLY A 61 3.61 -1.56 6.78
N LEU A 62 3.70 -0.48 5.99
CA LEU A 62 4.27 -0.54 4.64
C LEU A 62 5.80 -0.67 4.65
N GLN A 63 6.48 -0.05 5.63
CA GLN A 63 7.92 -0.21 5.82
C GLN A 63 8.26 -1.66 6.17
N ASP A 64 7.59 -2.23 7.19
CA ASP A 64 7.76 -3.62 7.60
C ASP A 64 7.58 -4.60 6.41
N TYR A 65 6.67 -4.27 5.49
CA TYR A 65 6.42 -5.08 4.30
C TYR A 65 7.55 -4.98 3.27
N VAL A 66 8.02 -3.77 2.97
CA VAL A 66 9.15 -3.57 2.05
C VAL A 66 10.41 -4.23 2.60
N ASP A 67 10.71 -4.04 3.89
CA ASP A 67 11.85 -4.66 4.55
C ASP A 67 11.79 -6.20 4.45
N ALA A 68 10.60 -6.78 4.62
CA ALA A 68 10.39 -8.21 4.45
C ALA A 68 10.58 -8.67 2.99
N MET A 69 10.07 -7.92 2.01
CA MET A 69 10.26 -8.24 0.60
C MET A 69 11.73 -8.18 0.19
N ASN A 70 12.47 -7.19 0.66
CA ASN A 70 13.92 -7.06 0.47
C ASN A 70 14.69 -8.22 1.10
N TRP A 71 14.22 -8.78 2.22
CA TRP A 71 14.84 -9.95 2.83
C TRP A 71 14.67 -11.24 1.99
N PHE A 72 13.57 -11.36 1.24
CA PHE A 72 13.26 -12.57 0.46
C PHE A 72 13.81 -12.55 -0.97
N ASN A 73 14.17 -11.37 -1.51
CA ASN A 73 14.74 -11.20 -2.85
C ASN A 73 16.27 -11.23 -2.83
#